data_AF-A0A7V3SMZ2-F1
#
_entry.id   AF-A0A7V3SMZ2-F1
#
_cell.length_a   1.000
_cell.length_b   1.000
_cell.length_c   1.000
_cell.angle_alpha   90.00
_cell.angle_beta   90.00
_cell.angle_gamma   90.00
#
_symmetry.space_group_name_H-M   'P 1'
#
loop_
_entity.id
_entity.type
_entity.pdbx_description
1 polymer ?
#
loop_
_entity_poly.entity_id
_entity_poly.type
_entity_poly.pdbx_seq_one_letter_code
_entity_poly.pdbx_strand_id
1 'polypeptide(L)'
;MISFYEEMVMVQGNIRALMTTLLCVLVTAIAAHAQIPPRVGVKGSTLIVNRAIAIHVRVANGDLTPERRAQIAAERLQAAIARGLGARHVAVKAERRRAMVTIGGGVLLYATRADARAAGTTPLRLAQAWASSLRHCLAIPPLSLSTSELLVPLGESRTVRVNGWLEGTVVVAPTGTPDDGIADPAVVGDGRTLRVTGRAVGRERVLVSVGELSVPLMVTVRKYAGEVKLTEPVVVTGIDLPVSFVRQAVESAI
;
A
#
# COMPACT_ATOMS: atom_id res chain seq x y z
N MET A 1 -17.82 -73.12 35.61
CA MET A 1 -17.43 -71.92 36.39
C MET A 1 -17.01 -70.84 35.39
N ILE A 2 -18.02 -70.28 34.72
CA ILE A 2 -17.90 -69.32 33.61
C ILE A 2 -18.73 -68.13 34.07
N SER A 3 -18.11 -67.15 34.74
CA SER A 3 -18.73 -65.87 35.03
C SER A 3 -17.65 -64.88 35.44
N PHE A 4 -16.76 -64.60 34.49
CA PHE A 4 -15.74 -63.53 34.60
C PHE A 4 -15.46 -62.91 33.22
N TYR A 5 -16.44 -62.95 32.32
CA TYR A 5 -16.30 -62.44 30.95
C TYR A 5 -17.37 -61.39 30.56
N GLU A 6 -18.16 -60.88 31.51
CA GLU A 6 -19.18 -59.85 31.23
C GLU A 6 -18.92 -58.46 31.81
N GLU A 7 -17.81 -58.24 32.54
CA GLU A 7 -17.54 -56.93 33.18
C GLU A 7 -16.47 -56.08 32.49
N MET A 8 -15.91 -56.53 31.35
CA MET A 8 -14.77 -55.85 30.72
C MET A 8 -15.03 -55.21 29.36
N VAL A 9 -16.30 -55.00 28.97
CA VAL A 9 -16.66 -54.37 27.68
C VAL A 9 -17.47 -53.07 27.84
N MET A 10 -17.95 -52.75 29.05
CA MET A 10 -18.84 -51.60 29.30
C MET A 10 -18.15 -50.36 29.91
N VAL A 11 -16.81 -50.30 29.95
CA VAL A 11 -16.05 -49.13 30.47
C VAL A 11 -15.00 -48.65 29.46
N GLN A 12 -15.29 -48.73 28.17
CA GLN A 12 -14.46 -48.10 27.13
C GLN A 12 -15.26 -47.27 26.10
N GLY A 13 -16.58 -47.17 26.27
CA GLY A 13 -17.47 -46.43 25.35
C GLY A 13 -17.74 -44.97 25.72
N ASN A 14 -17.53 -44.55 26.97
CA ASN A 14 -18.11 -43.29 27.48
C ASN A 14 -17.11 -42.22 27.93
N ILE A 15 -15.85 -42.28 27.49
CA ILE A 15 -14.84 -41.22 27.74
C ILE A 15 -14.58 -40.36 26.50
N ARG A 16 -15.22 -40.66 25.36
CA ARG A 16 -15.11 -39.86 24.12
C ARG A 16 -16.28 -38.91 23.86
N ALA A 17 -17.30 -38.89 24.72
CA ALA A 17 -18.53 -38.13 24.50
C ALA A 17 -18.73 -36.93 25.44
N LEU A 18 -17.71 -36.55 26.23
CA LEU A 18 -17.75 -35.39 27.15
C LEU A 18 -16.61 -34.40 26.90
N MET A 19 -16.07 -34.36 25.68
CA MET A 19 -15.04 -33.39 25.25
C MET A 19 -15.50 -32.57 24.04
N THR A 20 -16.79 -32.26 23.98
CA THR A 20 -17.38 -31.41 22.93
C THR A 20 -18.18 -30.27 23.55
N THR A 21 -17.74 -29.79 24.72
CA THR A 21 -18.23 -28.54 25.31
C THR A 21 -17.50 -27.38 24.67
N LEU A 22 -17.98 -27.01 23.48
CA LEU A 22 -18.21 -25.63 23.05
C LEU A 22 -17.26 -24.58 23.68
N LEU A 23 -16.00 -24.58 23.27
CA LEU A 23 -15.17 -23.38 23.40
C LEU A 23 -15.52 -22.43 22.24
N CYS A 24 -16.71 -21.83 22.32
CA CYS A 24 -16.97 -20.57 21.65
C CYS A 24 -16.07 -19.52 22.30
N VAL A 25 -14.79 -19.47 21.91
CA VAL A 25 -13.99 -18.26 22.08
C VAL A 25 -14.68 -17.22 21.22
N LEU A 26 -15.51 -16.43 21.88
CA LEU A 26 -15.93 -15.13 21.40
C LEU A 26 -14.64 -14.31 21.25
N VAL A 27 -13.97 -14.43 20.10
CA VAL A 27 -13.01 -13.42 19.66
C VAL A 27 -13.86 -12.21 19.31
N THR A 28 -14.28 -11.48 20.34
CA THR A 28 -14.54 -10.06 20.19
C THR A 28 -13.21 -9.48 19.76
N ALA A 29 -12.98 -9.43 18.46
CA ALA A 29 -12.00 -8.57 17.85
C ALA A 29 -12.41 -7.15 18.24
N ILE A 30 -11.96 -6.71 19.41
CA ILE A 30 -11.74 -5.31 19.65
C ILE A 30 -10.67 -4.97 18.60
N ALA A 31 -11.13 -4.58 17.42
CA ALA A 31 -10.33 -3.90 16.44
C ALA A 31 -9.99 -2.55 17.06
N ALA A 32 -9.09 -2.56 18.03
CA ALA A 32 -8.17 -1.47 18.23
C ALA A 32 -7.54 -1.31 16.85
N HIS A 33 -8.09 -0.39 16.06
CA HIS A 33 -7.47 0.04 14.83
C HIS A 33 -6.19 0.72 15.31
N ALA A 34 -5.13 -0.07 15.48
CA ALA A 34 -3.79 0.43 15.68
C ALA A 34 -3.48 1.21 14.40
N GLN A 35 -3.83 2.50 14.41
CA GLN A 35 -3.44 3.41 13.36
C GLN A 35 -1.92 3.47 13.45
N ILE A 36 -1.26 2.72 12.57
CA ILE A 36 0.20 2.65 12.54
C ILE A 36 0.68 4.09 12.33
N PRO A 37 1.33 4.71 13.33
CA PRO A 37 1.67 6.13 13.25
C PRO A 37 2.68 6.35 12.12
N PRO A 38 2.59 7.48 11.38
CA PRO A 38 3.56 7.80 10.34
C PRO A 38 5.00 7.73 10.86
N ARG A 39 5.89 7.13 10.06
CA ARG A 39 7.32 7.03 10.41
C ARG A 39 8.02 8.35 10.07
N VAL A 40 8.73 8.90 11.04
CA VAL A 40 9.52 10.13 10.87
C VAL A 40 10.97 9.82 11.20
N GLY A 41 11.88 10.23 10.33
CA GLY A 41 13.32 10.08 10.52
C GLY A 41 14.10 11.18 9.84
N VAL A 42 15.42 11.18 10.03
CA VAL A 42 16.34 12.16 9.43
C VAL A 42 17.50 11.44 8.78
N LYS A 43 17.91 11.93 7.60
CA LYS A 43 19.13 11.52 6.91
C LYS A 43 19.95 12.78 6.59
N GLY A 44 20.98 13.04 7.39
CA GLY A 44 21.76 14.28 7.31
C GLY A 44 20.88 15.51 7.55
N SER A 45 20.79 16.40 6.57
CA SER A 45 19.95 17.60 6.61
C SER A 45 18.54 17.42 6.01
N THR A 46 18.11 16.16 5.84
CA THR A 46 16.83 15.82 5.21
C THR A 46 15.88 15.14 6.18
N LEU A 47 14.70 15.74 6.36
CA LEU A 47 13.56 15.15 7.04
C LEU A 47 12.86 14.16 6.11
N ILE A 48 12.74 12.91 6.55
CA ILE A 48 12.08 11.83 5.84
C ILE A 48 10.81 11.45 6.60
N VAL A 49 9.69 11.36 5.88
CA VAL A 49 8.40 10.93 6.43
C VAL A 49 7.87 9.82 5.55
N ASN A 50 7.50 8.67 6.13
CA ASN A 50 6.95 7.54 5.40
C ASN A 50 7.83 7.11 4.20
N ARG A 51 9.17 7.13 4.40
CA ARG A 51 10.22 6.86 3.40
C ARG A 51 10.30 7.84 2.22
N ALA A 52 9.53 8.92 2.24
CA ALA A 52 9.60 10.00 1.26
C ALA A 52 10.33 11.22 1.84
N ILE A 53 11.02 11.97 0.98
CA ILE A 53 11.69 13.22 1.37
C ILE A 53 10.63 14.29 1.61
N ALA A 54 10.45 14.68 2.87
CA ALA A 54 9.51 15.74 3.23
C ALA A 54 10.15 17.12 3.08
N ILE A 55 11.31 17.32 3.71
CA ILE A 55 12.01 18.62 3.76
C ILE A 55 13.51 18.39 3.66
N HIS A 56 14.19 19.15 2.80
CA HIS A 56 15.64 19.22 2.76
C HIS A 56 16.10 20.62 3.20
N VAL A 57 16.89 20.67 4.28
CA VAL A 57 17.45 21.91 4.84
C VAL A 57 18.83 22.13 4.24
N ARG A 58 19.04 23.29 3.60
CA ARG A 58 20.28 23.56 2.85
C ARG A 58 21.30 24.41 3.61
N VAL A 59 20.84 25.21 4.58
CA VAL A 59 21.66 26.24 5.23
C VAL A 59 21.53 26.20 6.74
N ALA A 60 22.54 26.69 7.44
CA ALA A 60 22.49 26.93 8.87
C ALA A 60 21.53 28.10 9.19
N ASN A 61 21.06 28.17 10.43
CA ASN A 61 20.28 29.30 10.93
C ASN A 61 20.65 29.56 12.40
N GLY A 62 21.35 30.67 12.66
CA GLY A 62 22.04 30.89 13.94
C GLY A 62 23.09 29.80 14.16
N ASP A 63 23.16 29.28 15.38
CA ASP A 63 24.11 28.22 15.76
C ASP A 63 23.67 26.80 15.33
N LEU A 64 22.52 26.69 14.64
CA LEU A 64 21.98 25.41 14.22
C LEU A 64 22.43 25.06 12.81
N THR A 65 23.20 23.97 12.70
CA THR A 65 23.55 23.36 11.42
C THR A 65 22.29 22.84 10.68
N PRO A 66 22.33 22.69 9.34
CA PRO A 66 21.21 22.12 8.58
C PRO A 66 20.71 20.78 9.15
N GLU A 67 21.62 19.91 9.56
CA GLU A 67 21.35 18.60 10.15
C GLU A 67 20.60 18.76 11.47
N ARG A 68 21.07 19.63 12.37
CA ARG A 68 20.42 19.86 13.66
C ARG A 68 19.04 20.48 13.49
N ARG A 69 18.85 21.34 12.49
CA ARG A 69 17.53 21.90 12.14
C ARG A 69 16.56 20.81 11.67
N ALA A 70 17.00 19.90 10.80
CA ALA A 70 16.18 18.78 10.34
C ALA A 70 15.81 17.84 11.51
N GLN A 71 16.76 17.57 12.39
CA GLN A 71 16.56 16.77 13.61
C GLN A 71 15.52 17.38 14.56
N ILE A 72 15.63 18.67 14.86
CA ILE A 72 14.64 19.37 15.70
C ILE A 72 13.25 19.35 15.05
N ALA A 73 13.17 19.51 13.72
CA ALA A 73 11.90 19.43 13.01
C ALA A 73 11.28 18.02 13.09
N ALA A 74 12.11 16.96 13.01
CA ALA A 74 11.67 15.58 13.18
C ALA A 74 11.13 15.31 14.58
N GLU A 75 11.86 15.71 15.62
CA GLU A 75 11.44 15.56 17.03
C GLU A 75 10.10 16.26 17.29
N ARG A 76 9.93 17.49 16.78
CA ARG A 76 8.66 18.24 16.90
C ARG A 76 7.52 17.59 16.12
N LEU A 77 7.80 17.03 14.95
CA LEU A 77 6.80 16.33 14.14
C LEU A 77 6.38 15.03 14.82
N GLN A 78 7.31 14.25 15.37
CA GLN A 78 7.02 13.04 16.14
C GLN A 78 6.15 13.36 17.35
N ALA A 79 6.49 14.40 18.12
CA ALA A 79 5.68 14.84 19.26
C ALA A 79 4.28 15.34 18.84
N ALA A 80 4.14 15.90 17.64
CA ALA A 80 2.84 16.27 17.10
C ALA A 80 2.01 15.05 16.69
N ILE A 81 2.62 14.07 16.02
CA ILE A 81 1.97 12.82 15.61
C ILE A 81 1.51 12.02 16.84
N ALA A 82 2.33 11.95 17.89
CA ALA A 82 1.97 11.30 19.14
C ALA A 82 0.72 11.90 19.80
N ARG A 83 0.39 13.17 19.49
CA ARG A 83 -0.84 13.86 19.93
C ARG A 83 -2.02 13.70 18.95
N GLY A 84 -1.91 12.83 17.95
CA GLY A 84 -2.93 12.62 16.92
C GLY A 84 -2.98 13.70 15.83
N LEU A 85 -1.94 14.54 15.72
CA LEU A 85 -1.83 15.51 14.63
C LEU A 85 -1.31 14.83 13.36
N GLY A 86 -1.62 15.41 12.19
CA GLY A 86 -1.40 14.77 10.89
C GLY A 86 -1.50 15.77 9.75
N ALA A 87 -1.60 15.29 8.51
CA ALA A 87 -1.52 16.13 7.29
C ALA A 87 -2.44 17.36 7.33
N ARG A 88 -3.70 17.19 7.75
CA ARG A 88 -4.70 18.30 7.84
C ARG A 88 -4.29 19.44 8.78
N HIS A 89 -3.41 19.17 9.75
CA HIS A 89 -2.98 20.14 10.75
C HIS A 89 -1.72 20.90 10.34
N VAL A 90 -1.11 20.57 9.20
CA VAL A 90 0.06 21.27 8.68
C VAL A 90 -0.37 22.59 8.04
N ALA A 91 0.21 23.69 8.49
CA ALA A 91 -0.10 25.04 8.01
C ALA A 91 1.15 25.88 7.83
N VAL A 92 1.04 26.96 7.04
CA VAL A 92 2.10 27.95 6.84
C VAL A 92 1.67 29.26 7.47
N LYS A 93 2.55 29.88 8.25
CA LYS A 93 2.37 31.25 8.74
C LYS A 93 3.44 32.15 8.16
N ALA A 94 3.03 33.28 7.62
CA ALA A 94 3.93 34.31 7.12
C ALA A 94 4.27 35.29 8.25
N GLU A 95 5.53 35.71 8.29
CA GLU A 95 6.00 36.83 9.11
C GLU A 95 6.77 37.81 8.21
N ARG A 96 6.95 39.06 8.68
CA ARG A 96 7.53 40.15 7.87
C ARG A 96 8.84 39.81 7.16
N ARG A 97 9.69 38.94 7.73
CA ARG A 97 11.01 38.59 7.17
C ARG A 97 11.25 37.09 6.96
N ARG A 98 10.29 36.23 7.27
CA ARG A 98 10.42 34.77 7.20
C ARG A 98 9.04 34.12 7.11
N ALA A 99 8.99 32.85 6.80
CA ALA A 99 7.76 32.06 6.96
C ALA A 99 8.06 30.85 7.83
N MET A 100 7.02 30.22 8.36
CA MET A 100 7.16 29.02 9.17
C MET A 100 6.18 27.95 8.74
N VAL A 101 6.63 26.70 8.78
CA VAL A 101 5.78 25.52 8.72
C VAL A 101 5.38 25.16 10.14
N THR A 102 4.09 24.97 10.36
CA THR A 102 3.49 24.65 11.67
C THR A 102 2.68 23.38 11.58
N ILE A 103 2.50 22.69 12.71
CA ILE A 103 1.55 21.60 12.86
C ILE A 103 0.74 21.77 14.15
N GLY A 104 -0.58 21.84 14.03
CA GLY A 104 -1.46 22.09 15.18
C GLY A 104 -1.11 23.37 15.94
N GLY A 105 -0.68 24.42 15.22
CA GLY A 105 -0.27 25.71 15.78
C GLY A 105 1.18 25.80 16.27
N GLY A 106 1.85 24.67 16.53
CA GLY A 106 3.26 24.63 16.92
C GLY A 106 4.22 24.76 15.74
N VAL A 107 5.36 25.42 15.92
CA VAL A 107 6.34 25.64 14.85
C VAL A 107 7.20 24.40 14.63
N LEU A 108 7.21 23.87 13.40
CA LEU A 108 8.12 22.81 12.98
C LEU A 108 9.46 23.40 12.56
N LEU A 109 9.44 24.26 11.54
CA LEU A 109 10.63 24.81 10.91
C LEU A 109 10.38 26.21 10.34
N TYR A 110 11.39 27.08 10.44
CA TYR A 110 11.39 28.40 9.80
C TYR A 110 12.05 28.32 8.42
N ALA A 111 11.40 28.90 7.41
CA ALA A 111 11.98 29.25 6.12
C ALA A 111 12.50 30.68 6.21
N THR A 112 13.82 30.82 6.31
CA THR A 112 14.49 32.12 6.36
C THR A 112 14.78 32.66 4.95
N ARG A 113 15.26 33.90 4.86
CA ARG A 113 15.77 34.45 3.59
C ARG A 113 16.98 33.68 3.07
N ALA A 114 17.84 33.17 3.95
CA ALA A 114 18.99 32.37 3.56
C ALA A 114 18.53 31.04 2.94
N ASP A 115 17.54 30.38 3.56
CA ASP A 115 16.94 29.16 3.00
C ASP A 115 16.33 29.42 1.63
N ALA A 116 15.55 30.49 1.52
CA ALA A 116 14.88 30.88 0.29
C ALA A 116 15.88 31.19 -0.84
N ARG A 117 16.96 31.90 -0.53
CA ARG A 117 18.04 32.18 -1.49
C ARG A 117 18.74 30.91 -1.95
N ALA A 118 19.08 30.00 -1.03
CA ALA A 118 19.70 28.71 -1.35
C ALA A 118 18.79 27.81 -2.19
N ALA A 119 17.47 28.05 -2.16
CA ALA A 119 16.47 27.34 -2.95
C ALA A 119 15.92 28.14 -4.15
N GLY A 120 16.49 29.31 -4.47
CA GLY A 120 16.07 30.14 -5.60
C GLY A 120 14.61 30.63 -5.53
N THR A 121 14.08 30.87 -4.33
CA THR A 121 12.67 31.19 -4.12
C THR A 121 12.47 32.27 -3.02
N THR A 122 11.22 32.50 -2.59
CA THR A 122 10.89 33.38 -1.46
C THR A 122 10.61 32.56 -0.19
N PRO A 123 10.79 33.12 1.02
CA PRO A 123 10.54 32.40 2.27
C PRO A 123 9.14 31.78 2.34
N LEU A 124 8.12 32.52 1.89
CA LEU A 124 6.74 32.05 1.87
C LEU A 124 6.56 30.87 0.92
N ARG A 125 7.06 30.98 -0.33
CA ARG A 125 6.97 29.89 -1.32
C ARG A 125 7.73 28.65 -0.87
N LEU A 126 8.89 28.81 -0.23
CA LEU A 126 9.64 27.68 0.33
C LEU A 126 8.85 26.98 1.45
N ALA A 127 8.28 27.74 2.38
CA ALA A 127 7.46 27.17 3.45
C ALA A 127 6.21 26.47 2.90
N GLN A 128 5.58 27.01 1.85
CA GLN A 128 4.47 26.36 1.15
C GLN A 128 4.88 25.05 0.48
N ALA A 129 6.03 25.02 -0.20
CA ALA A 129 6.56 23.80 -0.80
C ALA A 129 6.86 22.73 0.25
N TRP A 130 7.51 23.11 1.36
CA TRP A 130 7.76 22.21 2.49
C TRP A 130 6.46 21.70 3.13
N ALA A 131 5.48 22.57 3.37
CA ALA A 131 4.19 22.17 3.92
C ALA A 131 3.43 21.22 2.98
N SER A 132 3.42 21.49 1.67
CA SER A 132 2.79 20.63 0.68
C SER A 132 3.44 19.25 0.64
N SER A 133 4.77 19.20 0.59
CA SER A 133 5.52 17.95 0.63
C SER A 133 5.24 17.17 1.92
N LEU A 134 5.27 17.85 3.07
CA LEU A 134 4.99 17.22 4.36
C LEU A 134 3.57 16.66 4.45
N ARG A 135 2.55 17.40 3.95
CA ARG A 135 1.17 16.89 3.87
C ARG A 135 1.07 15.65 3.00
N HIS A 136 1.72 15.68 1.84
CA HIS A 136 1.75 14.54 0.93
C HIS A 136 2.39 13.31 1.61
N CYS A 137 3.58 13.46 2.20
CA CYS A 137 4.26 12.35 2.88
C CYS A 137 3.45 11.78 4.05
N LEU A 138 2.82 12.64 4.87
CA LEU A 138 1.97 12.21 5.98
C LEU A 138 0.69 11.51 5.53
N ALA A 139 0.22 11.75 4.31
CA ALA A 139 -0.96 11.13 3.73
C ALA A 139 -0.68 9.76 3.08
N ILE A 140 0.60 9.37 2.92
CA ILE A 140 0.95 8.07 2.34
C ILE A 140 0.45 6.95 3.28
N PRO A 141 -0.43 6.06 2.80
CA PRO A 141 -0.93 4.98 3.63
C PRO A 141 0.19 3.96 3.96
N PRO A 142 0.16 3.35 5.15
CA PRO A 142 1.12 2.31 5.54
C PRO A 142 1.11 1.11 4.58
N LEU A 143 -0.07 0.72 4.11
CA LEU A 143 -0.30 -0.36 3.14
C LEU A 143 -1.36 0.08 2.13
N SER A 144 -1.10 -0.14 0.85
CA SER A 144 -2.05 0.10 -0.24
C SER A 144 -1.75 -0.81 -1.42
N LEU A 145 -2.70 -0.94 -2.34
CA LEU A 145 -2.54 -1.72 -3.56
C LEU A 145 -2.55 -0.79 -4.77
N SER A 146 -1.89 -1.16 -5.86
CA SER A 146 -1.96 -0.41 -7.13
C SER A 146 -3.37 -0.36 -7.71
N THR A 147 -4.23 -1.31 -7.35
CA THR A 147 -5.67 -1.32 -7.59
C THR A 147 -6.38 -2.06 -6.47
N SER A 148 -7.60 -1.65 -6.14
CA SER A 148 -8.48 -2.38 -5.22
C SER A 148 -9.32 -3.46 -5.93
N GLU A 149 -9.40 -3.40 -7.26
CA GLU A 149 -10.14 -4.34 -8.10
C GLU A 149 -9.26 -4.88 -9.24
N LEU A 150 -9.26 -6.19 -9.42
CA LEU A 150 -8.47 -6.87 -10.44
C LEU A 150 -9.36 -7.80 -11.26
N LEU A 151 -9.43 -7.55 -12.57
CA LEU A 151 -10.03 -8.48 -13.54
C LEU A 151 -8.97 -9.45 -14.03
N VAL A 152 -9.19 -10.74 -13.83
CA VAL A 152 -8.28 -11.80 -14.27
C VAL A 152 -9.00 -12.74 -15.23
N PRO A 153 -8.45 -13.03 -16.42
CA PRO A 153 -9.01 -14.05 -17.28
C PRO A 153 -8.84 -15.44 -16.67
N LEU A 154 -9.80 -16.33 -16.91
CA LEU A 154 -9.72 -17.72 -16.49
C LEU A 154 -8.46 -18.40 -17.07
N GLY A 155 -7.67 -19.03 -16.20
CA GLY A 155 -6.41 -19.70 -16.57
C GLY A 155 -5.21 -18.77 -16.75
N GLU A 156 -5.40 -17.45 -16.70
CA GLU A 156 -4.31 -16.47 -16.81
C GLU A 156 -3.96 -15.83 -15.48
N SER A 157 -2.81 -15.14 -15.46
CA SER A 157 -2.40 -14.31 -14.34
C SER A 157 -2.42 -12.82 -14.66
N ARG A 158 -2.69 -12.01 -13.63
CA ARG A 158 -2.42 -10.56 -13.63
C ARG A 158 -1.62 -10.19 -12.39
N THR A 159 -1.03 -9.01 -12.40
CA THR A 159 -0.19 -8.54 -11.30
C THR A 159 -0.76 -7.31 -10.62
N VAL A 160 -0.56 -7.22 -9.31
CA VAL A 160 -0.90 -6.07 -8.47
C VAL A 160 0.31 -5.74 -7.61
N ARG A 161 0.65 -4.45 -7.52
CA ARG A 161 1.78 -4.00 -6.69
C ARG A 161 1.29 -3.60 -5.30
N VAL A 162 2.00 -4.08 -4.29
CA VAL A 162 1.81 -3.67 -2.90
C VAL A 162 2.66 -2.44 -2.62
N ASN A 163 1.97 -1.35 -2.33
CA ASN A 163 2.52 -0.03 -2.07
C ASN A 163 2.41 0.31 -0.57
N GLY A 164 3.07 1.39 -0.18
CA GLY A 164 3.11 1.86 1.20
C GLY A 164 4.47 1.69 1.85
N TRP A 165 4.61 2.33 3.01
CA TRP A 165 5.87 2.44 3.73
C TRP A 165 6.07 1.37 4.80
N LEU A 166 5.03 0.58 5.12
CA LEU A 166 5.13 -0.48 6.11
C LEU A 166 6.13 -1.54 5.65
N GLU A 167 6.94 -2.00 6.59
CA GLU A 167 7.93 -3.07 6.40
C GLU A 167 7.37 -4.39 6.88
N GLY A 168 7.81 -5.47 6.24
CA GLY A 168 7.40 -6.82 6.57
C GLY A 168 7.18 -7.66 5.33
N THR A 169 7.03 -8.96 5.57
CA THR A 169 6.65 -9.93 4.55
C THR A 169 5.20 -9.71 4.15
N VAL A 170 4.93 -9.62 2.85
CA VAL A 170 3.57 -9.63 2.33
C VAL A 170 3.02 -11.04 2.45
N VAL A 171 1.86 -11.18 3.07
CA VAL A 171 1.10 -12.43 3.14
C VAL A 171 -0.20 -12.23 2.39
N VAL A 172 -0.61 -13.24 1.63
CA VAL A 172 -1.90 -13.24 0.94
C VAL A 172 -2.72 -14.43 1.39
N ALA A 173 -3.99 -14.18 1.66
CA ALA A 173 -4.96 -15.18 2.03
C ALA A 173 -6.23 -14.96 1.20
N PRO A 174 -6.67 -15.94 0.38
CA PRO A 174 -8.03 -15.96 -0.13
C PRO A 174 -9.01 -16.02 1.05
N THR A 175 -10.18 -15.42 0.92
CA THR A 175 -11.24 -15.54 1.96
C THR A 175 -12.04 -16.84 1.84
N GLY A 176 -11.86 -17.62 0.77
CA GLY A 176 -12.42 -18.97 0.61
C GLY A 176 -11.55 -20.08 1.20
N THR A 177 -12.05 -21.32 1.13
CA THR A 177 -11.27 -22.53 1.39
C THR A 177 -10.14 -22.66 0.35
N PRO A 178 -8.93 -23.15 0.72
CA PRO A 178 -7.79 -23.25 -0.20
C PRO A 178 -8.08 -24.01 -1.50
N ASP A 179 -8.99 -24.99 -1.43
CA ASP A 179 -9.26 -25.92 -2.53
C ASP A 179 -10.40 -25.47 -3.47
N ASP A 180 -11.24 -24.50 -3.06
CA ASP A 180 -12.35 -23.96 -3.87
C ASP A 180 -12.13 -22.50 -4.31
N GLY A 181 -10.90 -21.98 -4.14
CA GLY A 181 -10.56 -20.59 -4.41
C GLY A 181 -10.73 -20.21 -5.89
N ILE A 182 -11.49 -19.14 -6.15
CA ILE A 182 -11.74 -18.57 -7.48
C ILE A 182 -10.44 -18.04 -8.09
N ALA A 183 -9.54 -17.51 -7.26
CA ALA A 183 -8.24 -17.02 -7.62
C ALA A 183 -7.12 -17.67 -6.79
N ASP A 184 -5.94 -17.74 -7.38
CA ASP A 184 -4.69 -18.20 -6.74
C ASP A 184 -3.72 -17.02 -6.59
N PRO A 185 -3.71 -16.33 -5.44
CA PRO A 185 -2.78 -15.25 -5.18
C PRO A 185 -1.44 -15.80 -4.67
N ALA A 186 -0.35 -15.37 -5.29
CA ALA A 186 1.00 -15.66 -4.84
C ALA A 186 1.86 -14.39 -4.83
N VAL A 187 2.72 -14.24 -3.83
CA VAL A 187 3.74 -13.19 -3.81
C VAL A 187 4.90 -13.64 -4.69
N VAL A 188 5.34 -12.79 -5.61
CA VAL A 188 6.41 -13.08 -6.58
C VAL A 188 7.47 -11.99 -6.61
N GLY A 189 8.64 -12.32 -7.13
CA GLY A 189 9.71 -11.35 -7.43
C GLY A 189 10.23 -10.65 -6.18
N ASP A 190 10.04 -9.33 -6.11
CA ASP A 190 10.57 -8.43 -5.08
C ASP A 190 9.88 -8.54 -3.71
N GLY A 191 9.01 -9.54 -3.51
CA GLY A 191 8.23 -9.70 -2.28
C GLY A 191 7.11 -8.67 -2.11
N ARG A 192 6.89 -7.79 -3.10
CA ARG A 192 5.83 -6.76 -3.11
C ARG A 192 4.97 -6.79 -4.36
N THR A 193 5.15 -7.80 -5.20
CA THR A 193 4.33 -8.01 -6.39
C THR A 193 3.47 -9.23 -6.17
N LEU A 194 2.16 -9.05 -6.26
CA LEU A 194 1.18 -10.13 -6.21
C LEU A 194 0.91 -10.59 -7.62
N ARG A 195 1.10 -11.87 -7.89
CA ARG A 195 0.57 -12.54 -9.08
C ARG A 195 -0.72 -13.24 -8.68
N VAL A 196 -1.80 -12.94 -9.38
CA VAL A 196 -3.12 -13.53 -9.13
C VAL A 196 -3.53 -14.31 -10.37
N THR A 197 -3.71 -15.61 -10.24
CA THR A 197 -4.14 -16.50 -11.33
C THR A 197 -5.62 -16.85 -11.21
N GLY A 198 -6.39 -16.77 -12.29
CA GLY A 198 -7.81 -17.12 -12.27
C GLY A 198 -8.02 -18.64 -12.35
N ARG A 199 -8.63 -19.25 -11.32
CA ARG A 199 -8.93 -20.70 -11.27
C ARG A 199 -10.36 -21.04 -11.68
N ALA A 200 -11.32 -20.26 -11.23
CA ALA A 200 -12.74 -20.46 -11.55
C ALA A 200 -13.41 -19.11 -11.86
N VAL A 201 -14.50 -19.10 -12.63
CA VAL A 201 -15.25 -17.86 -12.92
C VAL A 201 -15.98 -17.41 -11.66
N GLY A 202 -15.86 -16.14 -11.30
CA GLY A 202 -16.55 -15.61 -10.13
C GLY A 202 -15.90 -14.36 -9.57
N ARG A 203 -16.22 -14.05 -8.30
CA ARG A 203 -15.64 -12.93 -7.55
C ARG A 203 -15.16 -13.42 -6.20
N GLU A 204 -13.96 -13.02 -5.81
CA GLU A 204 -13.35 -13.38 -4.54
C GLU A 204 -12.65 -12.18 -3.91
N ARG A 205 -12.62 -12.16 -2.57
CA ARG A 205 -11.80 -11.23 -1.79
C ARG A 205 -10.48 -11.90 -1.43
N VAL A 206 -9.38 -11.30 -1.83
CA VAL A 206 -8.04 -11.69 -1.37
C VAL A 206 -7.59 -10.66 -0.35
N LEU A 207 -7.29 -11.11 0.87
CA LEU A 207 -6.70 -10.25 1.89
C LEU A 207 -5.19 -10.19 1.65
N VAL A 208 -4.68 -8.96 1.54
CA VAL A 208 -3.24 -8.68 1.44
C VAL A 208 -2.81 -8.07 2.75
N SER A 209 -1.90 -8.74 3.45
CA SER A 209 -1.48 -8.38 4.80
C SER A 209 0.02 -8.07 4.84
N VAL A 210 0.38 -7.06 5.63
CA VAL A 210 1.77 -6.79 6.02
C VAL A 210 1.77 -6.48 7.51
N GLY A 211 2.40 -7.35 8.30
CA GLY A 211 2.25 -7.32 9.76
C GLY A 211 0.77 -7.49 10.15
N GLU A 212 0.26 -6.59 10.98
CA GLU A 212 -1.13 -6.63 11.46
C GLU A 212 -2.13 -5.92 10.53
N LEU A 213 -1.64 -5.18 9.53
CA LEU A 213 -2.50 -4.42 8.63
C LEU A 213 -2.89 -5.26 7.41
N SER A 214 -4.18 -5.31 7.12
CA SER A 214 -4.73 -6.03 5.97
C SER A 214 -5.59 -5.13 5.09
N VAL A 215 -5.44 -5.24 3.78
CA VAL A 215 -6.27 -4.54 2.79
C VAL A 215 -6.90 -5.55 1.83
N PRO A 216 -8.20 -5.42 1.51
CA PRO A 216 -8.86 -6.34 0.59
C PRO A 216 -8.55 -5.96 -0.87
N LEU A 217 -8.25 -6.99 -1.68
CA LEU A 217 -8.25 -6.94 -3.14
C LEU A 217 -9.48 -7.70 -3.65
N MET A 218 -10.34 -7.01 -4.39
CA MET A 218 -11.45 -7.67 -5.09
C MET A 218 -10.95 -8.27 -6.39
N VAL A 219 -10.96 -9.59 -6.51
CA VAL A 219 -10.60 -10.30 -7.75
C VAL A 219 -11.87 -10.74 -8.44
N THR A 220 -12.01 -10.39 -9.71
CA THR A 220 -13.07 -10.90 -10.58
C THR A 220 -12.44 -11.75 -11.65
N VAL A 221 -12.83 -13.02 -11.74
CA VAL A 221 -12.35 -13.93 -12.78
C VAL A 221 -13.44 -14.12 -13.82
N ARG A 222 -13.10 -13.93 -15.10
CA ARG A 222 -14.02 -14.09 -16.23
C ARG A 222 -13.39 -14.87 -17.37
N LYS A 223 -14.21 -15.55 -18.16
CA LYS A 223 -13.80 -16.03 -19.49
C LYS A 223 -13.71 -14.83 -20.43
N TYR A 224 -12.80 -14.86 -21.40
CA TYR A 224 -12.84 -13.88 -22.48
C TYR A 224 -14.15 -13.99 -23.26
N ALA A 225 -14.66 -12.85 -23.69
CA ALA A 225 -15.80 -12.80 -24.62
C ALA A 225 -15.37 -13.11 -26.08
N GLY A 226 -14.06 -13.00 -26.38
CA GLY A 226 -13.44 -13.26 -27.67
C GLY A 226 -11.94 -12.98 -27.60
N GLU A 227 -11.19 -13.51 -28.57
CA GLU A 227 -9.75 -13.26 -28.72
C GLU A 227 -9.54 -12.31 -29.90
N VAL A 228 -8.84 -11.20 -29.67
CA VAL A 228 -8.46 -10.29 -30.76
C VAL A 228 -7.08 -10.70 -31.24
N LYS A 229 -7.01 -11.33 -32.40
CA LYS A 229 -5.73 -11.63 -33.06
C LYS A 229 -5.17 -10.33 -33.65
N LEU A 230 -4.07 -9.85 -33.08
CA LEU A 230 -3.39 -8.62 -33.53
C LEU A 230 -2.68 -8.79 -34.89
N THR A 231 -2.53 -10.02 -35.35
CA THR A 231 -1.87 -10.39 -36.60
C THR A 231 -2.74 -11.35 -37.39
N GLU A 232 -3.89 -10.84 -37.84
CA GLU A 232 -4.66 -11.54 -38.85
C GLU A 232 -4.14 -11.11 -40.23
N PRO A 233 -3.76 -12.05 -41.12
CA PRO A 233 -3.27 -11.70 -42.44
C PRO A 233 -4.37 -11.00 -43.22
N VAL A 234 -4.15 -9.73 -43.57
CA VAL A 234 -5.05 -9.00 -44.46
C VAL A 234 -4.88 -9.56 -45.87
N VAL A 235 -5.90 -10.23 -46.38
CA VAL A 235 -5.93 -10.71 -47.76
C VAL A 235 -6.55 -9.63 -48.63
N VAL A 236 -5.73 -9.00 -49.47
CA VAL A 236 -6.21 -8.06 -50.49
C VAL A 236 -6.80 -8.87 -51.63
N THR A 237 -8.13 -8.87 -51.74
CA THR A 237 -8.83 -9.49 -52.87
C THR A 237 -9.00 -8.43 -53.96
N GLY A 238 -8.08 -8.41 -54.94
CA GLY A 238 -8.05 -7.40 -56.00
C GLY A 238 -6.87 -7.55 -56.96
N ILE A 239 -6.69 -6.57 -57.85
CA ILE A 239 -5.58 -6.49 -58.82
C ILE A 239 -4.24 -6.51 -58.07
N ASP A 240 -3.20 -7.14 -58.63
CA ASP A 240 -1.83 -7.16 -58.08
C ASP A 240 -1.33 -5.73 -57.80
N LEU A 241 -1.52 -5.28 -56.56
CA LEU A 241 -1.10 -3.97 -56.09
C LEU A 241 0.26 -4.09 -55.42
N PRO A 242 1.21 -3.18 -55.69
CA PRO A 242 2.50 -3.16 -55.01
C PRO A 242 2.32 -3.08 -53.49
N VAL A 243 3.10 -3.87 -52.76
CA VAL A 243 3.09 -3.92 -51.28
C VAL A 243 3.27 -2.53 -50.64
N SER A 244 3.99 -1.63 -51.31
CA SER A 244 4.17 -0.24 -50.88
C SER A 244 2.86 0.55 -50.83
N PHE A 245 1.95 0.32 -51.77
CA PHE A 245 0.65 0.99 -51.82
C PHE A 245 -0.27 0.52 -50.70
N VAL A 246 -0.30 -0.79 -50.44
CA VAL A 246 -1.06 -1.39 -49.33
C VAL A 246 -0.56 -0.85 -47.99
N ARG A 247 0.77 -0.75 -47.80
CA ARG A 247 1.38 -0.20 -46.58
C ARG A 247 0.96 1.25 -46.36
N GLN A 248 1.05 2.10 -47.39
CA GLN A 248 0.69 3.52 -47.30
C GLN A 248 -0.79 3.72 -46.98
N ALA A 249 -1.68 2.91 -47.55
CA ALA A 249 -3.10 2.96 -47.25
C ALA A 249 -3.42 2.57 -45.81
N VAL A 250 -2.75 1.54 -45.27
CA VAL A 250 -2.90 1.14 -43.85
C VAL A 250 -2.36 2.22 -42.91
N GLU A 251 -1.19 2.78 -43.19
CA GLU A 251 -0.60 3.86 -42.39
C GLU A 251 -1.46 5.14 -42.38
N SER A 252 -2.21 5.40 -43.45
CA SER A 252 -3.10 6.56 -43.56
C SER A 252 -4.48 6.36 -42.90
N ALA A 253 -4.82 5.12 -42.51
CA ALA A 253 -6.13 4.77 -41.96
C ALA A 253 -6.14 4.66 -40.42
N ILE A 254 -4.97 4.71 -39.77
CA ILE A 254 -4.77 4.69 -38.32
C ILE A 254 -4.58 6.13 -37.83
#